data_AF-A0A7S0ZXB5-F1
#
_entry.id   AF-A0A7S0ZXB5-F1
#
_cell.length_a   1.000
_cell.length_b   1.000
_cell.length_c   1.000
_cell.angle_alpha   90.00
_cell.angle_beta   90.00
_cell.angle_gamma   90.00
#
_symmetry.space_group_name_H-M   'P 1'
#
loop_
_entity.id
_entity.type
_entity.pdbx_description
1 polymer ?
#
loop_
_entity_poly.entity_id
_entity_poly.type
_entity_poly.pdbx_seq_one_letter_code
_entity_poly.pdbx_strand_id
1 'polypeptide(L)'
;MLLAQVEWTVSGAMRNEIRQKIKKTTHERERAQAIRDNLWQQEANKQQAAAKQKGQEALAREREQRRVAAELAEATRPRKLLVSGDVGGHFHKLFSTCEAQAAKVGAFDILLCVGAFLPHEGGMEYFASKRAPLHTYFVDSGASLLQVAPNGKTLCEHLTFLGGYGVQDICGLRVAFLSGLYDPTLYELDDADFVGSAFTRGAVEGLRKLASHDRKRGIDVFLSCNWPTGYENLAEESPLTGSGRWQQACAQPLAELCLDMEPRYHIFGTADTFHQWPPFQTQRGVCRCIGLGNVGSTVRWLHALALAPKRDPSKEHASNAKSCPFKRTAIEAAPGSPPAKRRAPPTVEVPRETVLVALLAGDTKTIQDLNEQLQSSVVECGAAGTVTMTVPQAKSQPDDKDVKEAEETHVPEEGTSVPAAKAEVSEEDAERAQAAVAWLTEPPGVGVVRYTFPTTGPLGLRLSKDVPPWILEVRDGSLAARKAPRVPLGGIVLAVNGYDLSKKCDEAAKALMVRPVVLDVEWPADQPKPNCTTA
;
A
#
# COMPACT_ATOMS: atom_id res chain seq x y z
N MET A 1 -39.91 91.64 90.78
CA MET A 1 -41.29 91.73 91.30
C MET A 1 -42.24 91.28 90.20
N LEU A 2 -43.07 90.29 90.52
CA LEU A 2 -44.24 89.81 89.77
C LEU A 2 -44.03 89.32 88.32
N LEU A 3 -44.14 88.00 88.11
CA LEU A 3 -45.29 87.43 87.41
C LEU A 3 -45.29 85.89 87.53
N ALA A 4 -46.10 85.45 88.49
CA ALA A 4 -46.89 84.23 88.56
C ALA A 4 -46.40 82.98 87.79
N GLN A 5 -46.01 81.98 88.58
CA GLN A 5 -46.43 80.59 88.45
C GLN A 5 -47.72 80.44 87.61
N VAL A 6 -47.56 79.97 86.37
CA VAL A 6 -48.64 79.26 85.68
C VAL A 6 -48.40 77.77 85.95
N GLU A 7 -48.90 77.31 87.09
CA GLU A 7 -49.08 75.88 87.32
C GLU A 7 -50.13 75.37 86.32
N TRP A 8 -49.66 74.82 85.19
CA TRP A 8 -50.50 73.99 84.34
C TRP A 8 -50.85 72.72 85.13
N THR A 9 -51.96 72.75 85.87
CA THR A 9 -52.64 71.56 86.40
C THR A 9 -53.27 70.81 85.23
N VAL A 10 -52.41 70.12 84.46
CA VAL A 10 -52.85 69.14 83.48
C VAL A 10 -53.54 68.02 84.24
N SER A 11 -54.87 67.94 84.13
CA SER A 11 -55.68 66.83 84.66
C SER A 11 -55.03 65.48 84.35
N GLY A 12 -55.07 64.53 85.30
CA GLY A 12 -54.48 63.19 85.14
C GLY A 12 -54.93 62.47 83.86
N ALA A 13 -56.12 62.80 83.34
CA ALA A 13 -56.65 62.31 82.08
C ALA A 13 -55.82 62.78 80.85
N MET A 14 -55.49 64.07 80.76
CA MET A 14 -54.74 64.66 79.64
C MET A 14 -53.29 64.14 79.59
N ARG A 15 -52.67 63.86 80.74
CA ARG A 15 -51.34 63.21 80.81
C ARG A 15 -51.35 61.77 80.30
N ASN A 16 -52.41 61.01 80.59
CA ASN A 16 -52.57 59.65 80.08
C ASN A 16 -52.82 59.63 78.57
N GLU A 17 -53.61 60.57 78.05
CA GLU A 17 -53.88 60.69 76.62
C GLU A 17 -52.61 61.04 75.83
N ILE A 18 -51.80 61.99 76.33
CA ILE A 18 -50.49 62.32 75.74
C ILE A 18 -49.55 61.11 75.76
N ARG A 19 -49.48 60.35 76.86
CA ARG A 19 -48.68 59.12 76.93
C ARG A 19 -49.14 58.06 75.93
N GLN A 20 -50.45 57.87 75.76
CA GLN A 20 -50.96 56.93 74.77
C GLN A 20 -50.65 57.37 73.34
N LYS A 21 -50.75 58.68 73.05
CA LYS A 21 -50.38 59.25 71.74
C LYS A 21 -48.90 59.06 71.43
N ILE A 22 -48.02 59.30 72.41
CA ILE A 22 -46.57 59.06 72.28
C ILE A 22 -46.31 57.57 72.06
N LYS A 23 -46.89 56.67 72.87
CA LYS A 23 -46.73 55.22 72.67
C LYS A 23 -47.17 54.76 71.27
N LYS A 24 -48.30 55.27 70.78
CA LYS A 24 -48.81 54.96 69.44
C LYS A 24 -47.87 55.45 68.34
N THR A 25 -47.39 56.69 68.43
CA THR A 25 -46.43 57.25 67.45
C THR A 25 -45.07 56.58 67.51
N THR A 26 -44.59 56.20 68.69
CA THR A 26 -43.36 55.40 68.83
C THR A 26 -43.53 54.03 68.19
N HIS A 27 -44.65 53.34 68.44
CA HIS A 27 -44.94 52.05 67.84
C HIS A 27 -45.10 52.12 66.32
N GLU A 28 -45.72 53.17 65.79
CA GLU A 28 -45.81 53.43 64.34
C GLU A 28 -44.43 53.70 63.72
N ARG A 29 -43.54 54.43 64.42
CA ARG A 29 -42.15 54.64 63.98
C ARG A 29 -41.35 53.34 63.98
N GLU A 30 -41.46 52.53 65.03
CA GLU A 30 -40.82 51.22 65.12
C GLU A 30 -41.30 50.29 63.99
N ARG A 31 -42.61 50.26 63.73
CA ARG A 31 -43.18 49.48 62.63
C ARG A 31 -42.71 49.97 61.26
N ALA A 32 -42.66 51.30 61.06
CA ALA A 32 -42.13 51.89 59.83
C ALA A 32 -40.62 51.66 59.63
N GLN A 33 -39.87 51.53 60.72
CA GLN A 33 -38.45 51.18 60.69
C GLN A 33 -38.25 49.70 60.37
N ALA A 34 -38.99 48.80 61.01
CA ALA A 34 -38.98 47.38 60.70
C ALA A 34 -39.37 47.06 59.25
N ILE A 35 -40.29 47.83 58.65
CA ILE A 35 -40.63 47.70 57.22
C ILE A 35 -39.46 48.13 56.33
N ARG A 36 -38.79 49.24 56.66
CA ARG A 36 -37.60 49.71 55.92
C ARG A 36 -36.45 48.71 56.00
N ASP A 37 -36.19 48.17 57.19
CA ASP A 37 -35.12 47.19 57.39
C ASP A 37 -35.41 45.90 56.60
N ASN A 38 -36.66 45.42 56.59
CA ASN A 38 -37.06 44.27 55.78
C ASN A 38 -36.92 44.52 54.27
N LEU A 39 -37.33 45.70 53.77
CA LEU A 39 -37.16 46.07 52.36
C LEU A 39 -35.69 46.10 51.97
N TRP A 40 -34.85 46.70 52.82
CA TRP A 40 -33.40 46.75 52.60
C TRP A 40 -32.78 45.35 52.59
N GLN A 41 -33.19 44.48 53.52
CA GLN A 41 -32.75 43.08 53.55
C GLN A 41 -33.16 42.33 52.28
N GLN A 42 -34.38 42.56 51.77
CA GLN A 42 -34.85 41.96 50.53
C GLN A 42 -34.06 42.44 49.30
N GLU A 43 -33.76 43.73 49.21
CA GLU A 43 -32.92 44.28 48.14
C GLU A 43 -31.49 43.75 48.20
N ALA A 44 -30.89 43.69 49.39
CA ALA A 44 -29.57 43.09 49.58
C ALA A 44 -29.54 41.61 49.16
N ASN A 45 -30.55 40.83 49.56
CA ASN A 45 -30.68 39.43 49.16
C ASN A 45 -30.86 39.29 47.64
N LYS A 46 -31.66 40.16 47.01
CA LYS A 46 -31.87 40.17 45.56
C LYS A 46 -30.58 40.51 44.81
N GLN A 47 -29.80 41.48 45.30
CA GLN A 47 -28.51 41.84 44.73
C GLN A 47 -27.49 40.71 44.87
N GLN A 48 -27.43 40.05 46.04
CA GLN A 48 -26.58 38.88 46.26
C GLN A 48 -26.96 37.70 45.35
N ALA A 49 -28.27 37.45 45.17
CA ALA A 49 -28.75 36.41 44.26
C ALA A 49 -28.39 36.73 42.81
N ALA A 50 -28.58 37.98 42.36
CA ALA A 50 -28.21 38.41 41.02
C ALA A 50 -26.69 38.34 40.78
N ALA A 51 -25.87 38.71 41.78
CA ALA A 51 -24.41 38.59 41.72
C ALA A 51 -23.96 37.12 41.65
N LYS A 52 -24.57 36.24 42.46
CA LYS A 52 -24.32 34.79 42.40
C LYS A 52 -24.70 34.21 41.04
N GLN A 53 -25.86 34.58 40.51
CA GLN A 53 -26.32 34.13 39.19
C GLN A 53 -25.37 34.60 38.08
N LYS A 54 -24.99 35.89 38.07
CA LYS A 54 -24.00 36.41 37.11
C LYS A 54 -22.66 35.69 37.22
N GLY A 55 -22.20 35.39 38.44
CA GLY A 55 -20.98 34.61 38.66
C GLY A 55 -21.06 33.18 38.13
N GLN A 56 -22.21 32.51 38.33
CA GLN A 56 -22.47 31.18 37.78
C GLN A 56 -22.54 31.18 36.26
N GLU A 57 -23.21 32.17 35.65
CA GLU A 57 -23.28 32.34 34.20
C GLU A 57 -21.90 32.62 33.59
N ALA A 58 -21.08 33.46 34.23
CA ALA A 58 -19.72 33.73 33.79
C ALA A 58 -18.85 32.46 33.84
N LEU A 59 -18.94 31.68 34.92
CA LEU A 59 -18.22 30.41 35.05
C LEU A 59 -18.69 29.37 34.01
N ALA A 60 -20.00 29.31 33.73
CA ALA A 60 -20.56 28.43 32.70
C ALA A 60 -20.05 28.81 31.30
N ARG A 61 -20.02 30.12 30.98
CA ARG A 61 -19.48 30.63 29.71
C ARG A 61 -17.99 30.32 29.57
N GLU A 62 -17.21 30.49 30.63
CA GLU A 62 -15.78 30.16 30.61
C GLU A 62 -15.54 28.66 30.39
N ARG A 63 -16.31 27.80 31.06
CA ARG A 63 -16.24 26.34 30.85
C ARG A 63 -16.56 25.95 29.41
N GLU A 64 -17.59 26.57 28.83
CA GLU A 64 -17.96 26.32 27.45
C GLU A 64 -16.89 26.81 26.46
N GLN A 65 -16.33 28.00 26.69
CA GLN A 65 -15.22 28.51 25.88
C GLN A 65 -13.99 27.59 25.94
N ARG A 66 -13.66 27.07 27.13
CA ARG A 66 -12.57 26.09 27.29
C ARG A 66 -12.86 24.77 26.57
N ARG A 67 -14.11 24.29 26.60
CA ARG A 67 -14.53 23.09 25.87
C ARG A 67 -14.37 23.27 24.37
N VAL A 68 -14.91 24.37 23.82
CA VAL A 68 -14.80 24.70 22.38
C VAL A 68 -13.33 24.87 21.97
N ALA A 69 -12.51 25.53 22.80
CA ALA A 69 -11.09 25.70 22.52
C ALA A 69 -10.34 24.35 22.53
N ALA A 70 -10.66 23.45 23.46
CA ALA A 70 -10.06 22.11 23.53
C ALA A 70 -10.48 21.24 22.33
N GLU A 71 -11.76 21.26 21.93
CA GLU A 71 -12.24 20.56 20.75
C GLU A 71 -11.58 21.08 19.47
N LEU A 72 -11.42 22.40 19.36
CA LEU A 72 -10.74 23.02 18.22
C LEU A 72 -9.26 22.63 18.18
N ALA A 73 -8.57 22.65 19.32
CA ALA A 73 -7.17 22.26 19.45
C ALA A 73 -6.96 20.78 19.12
N GLU A 74 -7.83 19.90 19.61
CA GLU A 74 -7.77 18.47 19.28
C GLU A 74 -8.03 18.23 17.79
N ALA A 75 -8.99 18.95 17.21
CA ALA A 75 -9.30 18.84 15.79
C ALA A 75 -8.21 19.44 14.87
N THR A 76 -7.30 20.29 15.36
CA THR A 76 -6.17 20.85 14.57
C THR A 76 -4.84 20.16 14.86
N ARG A 77 -4.77 19.34 15.91
CA ARG A 77 -3.52 18.69 16.33
C ARG A 77 -2.94 17.82 15.20
N PRO A 78 -1.62 17.89 14.95
CA PRO A 78 -0.93 16.96 14.06
C PRO A 78 -1.06 15.51 14.53
N ARG A 79 -1.41 14.62 13.61
CA ARG A 79 -1.49 13.17 13.81
C ARG A 79 -0.16 12.52 13.49
N LYS A 80 0.36 11.72 14.40
CA LYS A 80 1.56 10.88 14.20
C LYS A 80 1.12 9.53 13.65
N LEU A 81 1.54 9.23 12.43
CA LEU A 81 1.21 7.99 11.75
C LEU A 81 2.45 7.11 11.61
N LEU A 82 2.25 5.81 11.72
CA LEU A 82 3.13 4.82 11.09
C LEU A 82 2.49 4.35 9.79
N VAL A 83 3.32 4.10 8.78
CA VAL A 83 2.89 3.51 7.52
C VAL A 83 3.79 2.34 7.19
N SER A 84 3.18 1.21 6.80
CA SER A 84 3.87 -0.04 6.50
C SER A 84 3.56 -0.52 5.09
N GLY A 85 4.56 -1.08 4.41
CA GLY A 85 4.35 -1.88 3.21
C GLY A 85 3.80 -3.28 3.51
N ASP A 86 4.04 -4.21 2.60
CA ASP A 86 3.43 -5.54 2.58
C ASP A 86 3.77 -6.33 3.84
N VAL A 87 2.75 -6.57 4.66
CA VAL A 87 2.88 -7.32 5.91
C VAL A 87 2.98 -8.82 5.63
N GLY A 88 2.21 -9.33 4.66
CA GLY A 88 2.21 -10.74 4.25
C GLY A 88 2.08 -11.72 5.42
N GLY A 89 1.31 -11.37 6.46
CA GLY A 89 1.16 -12.20 7.66
C GLY A 89 2.24 -12.07 8.74
N HIS A 90 3.28 -11.25 8.55
CA HIS A 90 4.36 -11.02 9.53
C HIS A 90 3.95 -10.10 10.71
N PHE A 91 2.77 -10.34 11.28
CA PHE A 91 2.15 -9.47 12.29
C PHE A 91 2.99 -9.27 13.54
N HIS A 92 3.67 -10.32 14.02
CA HIS A 92 4.54 -10.20 15.19
C HIS A 92 5.69 -9.21 14.92
N LYS A 93 6.33 -9.30 13.74
CA LYS A 93 7.43 -8.41 13.37
C LYS A 93 6.93 -6.98 13.19
N LEU A 94 5.79 -6.79 12.53
CA LEU A 94 5.14 -5.50 12.37
C LEU A 94 4.91 -4.83 13.73
N PHE A 95 4.13 -5.48 14.60
CA PHE A 95 3.68 -4.90 15.86
C PHE A 95 4.82 -4.70 16.87
N SER A 96 5.73 -5.66 17.02
CA SER A 96 6.91 -5.47 17.90
C SER A 96 7.80 -4.30 17.46
N THR A 97 7.92 -4.07 16.15
CA THR A 97 8.67 -2.92 15.63
C THR A 97 7.92 -1.60 15.85
N CYS A 98 6.59 -1.60 15.70
CA CYS A 98 5.76 -0.43 16.02
C CYS A 98 5.88 -0.04 17.50
N GLU A 99 5.81 -1.00 18.42
CA GLU A 99 5.98 -0.78 19.86
C GLU A 99 7.39 -0.27 20.19
N ALA A 100 8.42 -0.88 19.62
CA ALA A 100 9.80 -0.44 19.78
C ALA A 100 10.00 0.99 19.26
N GLN A 101 9.34 1.37 18.16
CA GLN A 101 9.40 2.72 17.64
C GLN A 101 8.63 3.71 18.53
N ALA A 102 7.44 3.33 19.01
CA ALA A 102 6.66 4.14 19.94
C ALA A 102 7.42 4.41 21.25
N ALA A 103 8.16 3.42 21.77
CA ALA A 103 9.02 3.58 22.94
C ALA A 103 10.17 4.57 22.70
N LYS A 104 10.68 4.69 21.46
CA LYS A 104 11.80 5.58 21.10
C LYS A 104 11.38 7.01 20.83
N VAL A 105 10.31 7.23 20.07
CA VAL A 105 9.92 8.57 19.58
C VAL A 105 8.58 9.07 20.11
N GLY A 106 7.96 8.31 21.02
CA GLY A 106 6.65 8.56 21.59
C GLY A 106 5.52 7.89 20.82
N ALA A 107 4.33 7.93 21.42
CA ALA A 107 3.14 7.27 20.89
C ALA A 107 2.74 7.78 19.49
N PHE A 108 2.21 6.86 18.68
CA PHE A 108 1.59 7.11 17.39
C PHE A 108 0.07 7.00 17.52
N ASP A 109 -0.66 7.76 16.70
CA ASP A 109 -2.12 7.76 16.72
C ASP A 109 -2.68 6.58 15.92
N ILE A 110 -2.10 6.26 14.75
CA ILE A 110 -2.55 5.17 13.86
C ILE A 110 -1.40 4.52 13.09
N LEU A 111 -1.65 3.29 12.62
CA LEU A 111 -0.86 2.57 11.62
C LEU A 111 -1.68 2.36 10.35
N LEU A 112 -1.12 2.72 9.19
CA LEU A 112 -1.71 2.45 7.88
C LEU A 112 -0.85 1.43 7.12
N CYS A 113 -1.42 0.30 6.72
CA CYS A 113 -0.71 -0.73 5.96
C CYS A 113 -1.19 -0.79 4.51
N VAL A 114 -0.23 -0.92 3.58
CA VAL A 114 -0.47 -1.02 2.14
C VAL A 114 0.12 -2.31 1.56
N GLY A 115 -0.30 -2.68 0.35
CA GLY A 115 0.15 -3.92 -0.30
C GLY A 115 -0.57 -5.16 0.23
N ALA A 116 0.14 -6.30 0.28
CA ALA A 116 -0.36 -7.55 0.84
C ALA A 116 -0.33 -7.50 2.37
N PHE A 117 -1.49 -7.44 3.03
CA PHE A 117 -1.55 -7.44 4.49
C PHE A 117 -1.65 -8.86 5.05
N LEU A 118 -2.63 -9.62 4.54
CA LEU A 118 -2.82 -11.00 4.90
C LEU A 118 -1.82 -11.92 4.16
N PRO A 119 -1.49 -13.10 4.70
CA PRO A 119 -0.79 -14.11 3.94
C PRO A 119 -1.65 -14.61 2.77
N HIS A 120 -1.02 -15.18 1.75
CA HIS A 120 -1.72 -15.69 0.55
C HIS A 120 -2.73 -16.80 0.87
N GLU A 121 -2.49 -17.56 1.95
CA GLU A 121 -3.40 -18.57 2.49
C GLU A 121 -3.58 -18.39 4.00
N GLY A 122 -4.83 -18.41 4.47
CA GLY A 122 -5.16 -18.33 5.91
C GLY A 122 -4.93 -16.95 6.55
N GLY A 123 -4.62 -16.94 7.85
CA GLY A 123 -4.16 -15.73 8.56
C GLY A 123 -5.23 -14.98 9.35
N MET A 124 -6.51 -15.28 9.10
CA MET A 124 -7.61 -14.75 9.93
C MET A 124 -7.60 -15.37 11.34
N GLU A 125 -7.10 -16.61 11.50
CA GLU A 125 -7.03 -17.25 12.83
C GLU A 125 -6.06 -16.54 13.78
N TYR A 126 -5.06 -15.82 13.26
CA TYR A 126 -4.12 -15.07 14.09
C TYR A 126 -4.84 -14.03 14.96
N PHE A 127 -5.91 -13.44 14.46
CA PHE A 127 -6.67 -12.38 15.12
C PHE A 127 -7.83 -12.90 15.97
N ALA A 128 -8.06 -14.21 16.02
CA ALA A 128 -9.08 -14.80 16.88
C ALA A 128 -8.76 -14.64 18.38
N SER A 129 -7.48 -14.57 18.75
CA SER A 129 -7.01 -14.47 20.14
C SER A 129 -6.07 -13.29 20.41
N LYS A 130 -5.69 -12.52 19.39
CA LYS A 130 -4.72 -11.42 19.49
C LYS A 130 -5.33 -10.09 19.03
N ARG A 131 -4.86 -9.00 19.64
CA ARG A 131 -5.29 -7.62 19.37
C ARG A 131 -4.11 -6.83 18.80
N ALA A 132 -4.40 -5.82 17.97
CA ALA A 132 -3.36 -4.93 17.49
C ALA A 132 -3.01 -3.91 18.59
N PRO A 133 -1.71 -3.64 18.87
CA PRO A 133 -1.30 -2.70 19.91
C PRO A 133 -1.57 -1.24 19.55
N LEU A 134 -1.83 -0.95 18.27
CA LEU A 134 -2.13 0.36 17.72
C LEU A 134 -3.32 0.23 16.75
N HIS A 135 -4.18 1.25 16.69
CA HIS A 135 -5.24 1.33 15.69
C HIS A 135 -4.64 1.22 14.28
N THR A 136 -4.86 0.07 13.66
CA THR A 136 -4.28 -0.35 12.40
C THR A 136 -5.37 -0.45 11.35
N TYR A 137 -5.18 0.29 10.26
CA TYR A 137 -6.06 0.27 9.10
C TYR A 137 -5.26 -0.22 7.90
N PHE A 138 -5.85 -1.07 7.07
CA PHE A 138 -5.12 -1.63 5.94
C PHE A 138 -5.97 -1.78 4.70
N VAL A 139 -5.31 -1.65 3.55
CA VAL A 139 -5.75 -2.20 2.26
C VAL A 139 -5.09 -3.56 2.05
N ASP A 140 -5.67 -4.39 1.20
CA ASP A 140 -5.14 -5.72 0.94
C ASP A 140 -5.14 -6.03 -0.56
N SER A 141 -4.11 -6.76 -1.02
CA SER A 141 -4.03 -7.25 -2.39
C SER A 141 -4.66 -8.64 -2.57
N GLY A 142 -5.07 -9.30 -1.47
CA GLY A 142 -5.71 -10.61 -1.46
C GLY A 142 -7.20 -10.57 -1.84
N ALA A 143 -7.66 -11.60 -2.57
CA ALA A 143 -9.05 -11.71 -2.98
C ALA A 143 -10.03 -12.00 -1.82
N SER A 144 -9.56 -12.67 -0.76
CA SER A 144 -10.41 -13.19 0.32
C SER A 144 -11.21 -12.10 1.04
N LEU A 145 -10.55 -11.00 1.43
CA LEU A 145 -11.23 -9.89 2.10
C LEU A 145 -12.03 -9.03 1.13
N LEU A 146 -11.57 -8.87 -0.10
CA LEU A 146 -12.30 -8.14 -1.15
C LEU A 146 -13.67 -8.76 -1.43
N GLN A 147 -13.76 -10.09 -1.41
CA GLN A 147 -15.02 -10.80 -1.66
C GLN A 147 -15.92 -10.85 -0.43
N VAL A 148 -15.36 -11.12 0.76
CA VAL A 148 -16.14 -11.35 1.99
C VAL A 148 -16.49 -10.04 2.71
N ALA A 149 -15.70 -8.99 2.53
CA ALA A 149 -15.86 -7.70 3.20
C ALA A 149 -15.56 -6.51 2.27
N PRO A 150 -16.21 -6.38 1.10
CA PRO A 150 -15.94 -5.32 0.13
C PRO A 150 -16.12 -3.91 0.71
N ASN A 151 -16.99 -3.73 1.70
CA ASN A 151 -17.23 -2.46 2.37
C ASN A 151 -16.34 -2.23 3.61
N GLY A 152 -15.34 -3.08 3.82
CA GLY A 152 -14.48 -3.07 4.99
C GLY A 152 -15.04 -3.88 6.16
N LYS A 153 -14.16 -4.24 7.09
CA LYS A 153 -14.51 -5.01 8.29
C LYS A 153 -13.45 -4.85 9.37
N THR A 154 -13.89 -4.60 10.61
CA THR A 154 -13.03 -4.76 11.78
C THR A 154 -12.81 -6.24 12.06
N LEU A 155 -11.55 -6.68 11.96
CA LEU A 155 -11.19 -8.09 12.11
C LEU A 155 -11.00 -8.46 13.58
N CYS A 156 -10.35 -7.58 14.34
CA CYS A 156 -10.26 -7.65 15.80
C CYS A 156 -10.13 -6.24 16.37
N GLU A 157 -10.05 -6.13 17.70
CA GLU A 157 -9.85 -4.83 18.33
C GLU A 157 -8.61 -4.14 17.77
N HIS A 158 -8.80 -2.88 17.34
CA HIS A 158 -7.77 -2.03 16.75
C HIS A 158 -7.25 -2.48 15.39
N LEU A 159 -7.89 -3.43 14.70
CA LEU A 159 -7.50 -3.85 13.35
C LEU A 159 -8.69 -3.83 12.38
N THR A 160 -8.61 -2.97 11.37
CA THR A 160 -9.70 -2.75 10.41
C THR A 160 -9.22 -2.85 8.97
N PHE A 161 -9.83 -3.76 8.22
CA PHE A 161 -9.76 -3.76 6.76
C PHE A 161 -10.65 -2.62 6.24
N LEU A 162 -10.09 -1.72 5.42
CA LEU A 162 -10.80 -0.54 4.94
C LEU A 162 -11.88 -0.88 3.89
N GLY A 163 -11.72 -1.99 3.17
CA GLY A 163 -12.60 -2.41 2.09
C GLY A 163 -11.92 -2.42 0.73
N GLY A 164 -12.71 -2.62 -0.32
CA GLY A 164 -12.25 -2.60 -1.70
C GLY A 164 -11.78 -1.22 -2.13
N TYR A 165 -12.63 -0.21 -2.02
CA TYR A 165 -12.26 1.18 -2.24
C TYR A 165 -13.16 2.12 -1.43
N GLY A 166 -12.68 3.34 -1.20
CA GLY A 166 -13.50 4.34 -0.55
C GLY A 166 -12.72 5.54 -0.04
N VAL A 167 -13.44 6.39 0.69
CA VAL A 167 -12.88 7.54 1.39
C VAL A 167 -13.43 7.54 2.81
N GLN A 168 -12.54 7.54 3.80
CA GLN A 168 -12.90 7.51 5.22
C GLN A 168 -12.15 8.59 6.00
N ASP A 169 -12.78 9.04 7.08
CA ASP A 169 -12.17 9.94 8.06
C ASP A 169 -11.52 9.14 9.18
N ILE A 170 -10.18 9.12 9.19
CA ILE A 170 -9.39 8.34 10.15
C ILE A 170 -8.54 9.31 10.98
N CYS A 171 -8.85 9.41 12.27
CA CYS A 171 -8.20 10.36 13.19
C CYS A 171 -8.21 11.82 12.68
N GLY A 172 -9.29 12.22 12.01
CA GLY A 172 -9.45 13.55 11.41
C GLY A 172 -8.72 13.75 10.07
N LEU A 173 -8.05 12.73 9.54
CA LEU A 173 -7.44 12.74 8.21
C LEU A 173 -8.39 12.13 7.19
N ARG A 174 -8.49 12.73 6.00
CA ARG A 174 -9.27 12.15 4.90
C ARG A 174 -8.42 11.15 4.14
N VAL A 175 -8.73 9.87 4.31
CA VAL A 175 -7.97 8.76 3.73
C VAL A 175 -8.77 8.15 2.58
N ALA A 176 -8.26 8.28 1.35
CA ALA A 176 -8.73 7.52 0.21
C ALA A 176 -7.98 6.18 0.14
N PHE A 177 -8.63 5.13 -0.33
CA PHE A 177 -8.01 3.83 -0.46
C PHE A 177 -8.54 3.03 -1.64
N LEU A 178 -7.67 2.20 -2.23
CA LEU A 178 -7.99 1.22 -3.26
C LEU A 178 -7.16 -0.05 -3.01
N SER A 179 -7.87 -1.10 -2.58
CA SER A 179 -7.36 -2.45 -2.43
C SER A 179 -7.32 -3.18 -3.78
N GLY A 180 -6.72 -4.36 -3.80
CA GLY A 180 -6.62 -5.19 -4.99
C GLY A 180 -5.46 -4.82 -5.92
N LEU A 181 -5.28 -5.65 -6.94
CA LEU A 181 -4.20 -5.54 -7.90
C LEU A 181 -4.69 -5.04 -9.26
N TYR A 182 -3.80 -4.42 -10.02
CA TYR A 182 -4.06 -4.05 -11.39
C TYR A 182 -3.78 -5.24 -12.31
N ASP A 183 -4.79 -5.65 -13.06
CA ASP A 183 -4.65 -6.58 -14.17
C ASP A 183 -5.24 -5.93 -15.43
N PRO A 184 -4.43 -5.60 -16.45
CA PRO A 184 -4.92 -4.97 -17.67
C PRO A 184 -6.02 -5.77 -18.40
N THR A 185 -6.01 -7.09 -18.26
CA THR A 185 -7.00 -7.97 -18.93
C THR A 185 -8.36 -7.95 -18.23
N LEU A 186 -8.35 -7.75 -16.91
CA LEU A 186 -9.57 -7.70 -16.09
C LEU A 186 -10.08 -6.27 -15.87
N TYR A 187 -9.22 -5.26 -16.05
CA TYR A 187 -9.55 -3.88 -15.75
C TYR A 187 -10.74 -3.34 -16.56
N GLU A 188 -10.86 -3.77 -17.82
CA GLU A 188 -11.89 -3.35 -18.77
C GLU A 188 -13.22 -4.10 -18.62
N LEU A 189 -13.35 -5.00 -17.64
CA LEU A 189 -14.61 -5.67 -17.35
C LEU A 189 -15.53 -4.73 -16.57
N ASP A 190 -16.63 -4.33 -17.19
CA ASP A 190 -17.54 -3.31 -16.64
C ASP A 190 -18.61 -3.88 -15.66
N ASP A 191 -18.69 -5.21 -15.50
CA ASP A 191 -19.79 -5.88 -14.77
C ASP A 191 -19.60 -5.96 -13.24
N ALA A 192 -18.39 -5.68 -12.74
CA ALA A 192 -18.08 -5.78 -11.31
C ALA A 192 -16.97 -4.80 -10.93
N ASP A 193 -16.95 -4.34 -9.68
CA ASP A 193 -15.87 -3.50 -9.14
C ASP A 193 -14.55 -4.28 -8.95
N PHE A 194 -14.65 -5.58 -8.68
CA PHE A 194 -13.51 -6.47 -8.46
C PHE A 194 -13.73 -7.84 -9.12
N VAL A 195 -12.65 -8.39 -9.70
CA VAL A 195 -12.60 -9.77 -10.22
C VAL A 195 -11.45 -10.49 -9.56
N GLY A 196 -11.76 -11.40 -8.63
CA GLY A 196 -10.74 -12.02 -7.79
C GLY A 196 -10.06 -10.99 -6.89
N SER A 197 -8.74 -10.83 -7.03
CA SER A 197 -7.98 -9.76 -6.39
C SER A 197 -7.87 -8.50 -7.25
N ALA A 198 -8.29 -8.53 -8.52
CA ALA A 198 -8.09 -7.42 -9.43
C ALA A 198 -9.19 -6.36 -9.28
N PHE A 199 -8.83 -5.08 -9.24
CA PHE A 199 -9.80 -3.99 -9.35
C PHE A 199 -10.09 -3.67 -10.82
N THR A 200 -11.33 -3.27 -11.10
CA THR A 200 -11.77 -2.90 -12.46
C THR A 200 -11.89 -1.38 -12.61
N ARG A 201 -12.28 -0.94 -13.81
CA ARG A 201 -12.67 0.45 -14.08
C ARG A 201 -13.80 0.91 -13.15
N GLY A 202 -14.76 0.03 -12.83
CA GLY A 202 -15.88 0.32 -11.93
C GLY A 202 -15.41 0.84 -10.57
N ALA A 203 -14.47 0.12 -9.94
CA ALA A 203 -13.90 0.52 -8.65
C ALA A 203 -13.16 1.87 -8.72
N VAL A 204 -12.39 2.10 -9.80
CA VAL A 204 -11.65 3.35 -10.02
C VAL A 204 -12.61 4.54 -10.19
N GLU A 205 -13.67 4.38 -10.96
CA GLU A 205 -14.70 5.41 -11.13
C GLU A 205 -15.51 5.65 -9.86
N GLY A 206 -15.84 4.58 -9.12
CA GLY A 206 -16.50 4.65 -7.82
C GLY A 206 -15.69 5.47 -6.83
N LEU A 207 -14.40 5.16 -6.69
CA LEU A 207 -13.49 5.92 -5.83
C LEU A 207 -13.38 7.38 -6.26
N ARG A 208 -13.26 7.65 -7.56
CA ARG A 208 -13.21 9.01 -8.12
C ARG A 208 -14.46 9.82 -7.76
N LYS A 209 -15.65 9.22 -7.83
CA LYS A 209 -16.92 9.84 -7.43
C LYS A 209 -16.90 10.15 -5.93
N LEU A 210 -16.52 9.19 -5.08
CA LEU A 210 -16.43 9.36 -3.63
C LEU A 210 -15.44 10.45 -3.21
N ALA A 211 -14.25 10.48 -3.83
CA ALA A 211 -13.25 11.51 -3.57
C ALA A 211 -13.75 12.92 -3.95
N SER A 212 -14.61 13.02 -4.97
CA SER A 212 -15.14 14.28 -5.46
C SER A 212 -16.22 14.90 -4.57
N HIS A 213 -16.91 14.12 -3.71
CA HIS A 213 -17.99 14.63 -2.85
C HIS A 213 -17.58 15.79 -1.94
N ASP A 214 -16.35 15.75 -1.40
CA ASP A 214 -15.77 16.85 -0.63
C ASP A 214 -14.43 17.30 -1.24
N ARG A 215 -14.49 17.77 -2.48
CA ARG A 215 -13.29 18.23 -3.20
C ARG A 215 -12.62 19.44 -2.53
N LYS A 216 -13.32 20.18 -1.66
CA LYS A 216 -12.77 21.36 -0.95
C LYS A 216 -11.80 20.93 0.13
N ARG A 217 -12.16 19.94 0.95
CA ARG A 217 -11.26 19.39 1.96
C ARG A 217 -10.05 18.69 1.36
N GLY A 218 -10.22 18.03 0.21
CA GLY A 218 -9.16 17.28 -0.46
C GLY A 218 -8.82 15.95 0.25
N ILE A 219 -7.83 15.22 -0.27
CA ILE A 219 -7.37 13.95 0.30
C ILE A 219 -6.04 14.17 1.04
N ASP A 220 -5.96 13.72 2.30
CA ASP A 220 -4.72 13.76 3.08
C ASP A 220 -3.79 12.61 2.66
N VAL A 221 -4.33 11.39 2.63
CA VAL A 221 -3.56 10.19 2.33
C VAL A 221 -4.35 9.34 1.33
N PHE A 222 -3.69 8.89 0.26
CA PHE A 222 -4.19 7.87 -0.64
C PHE A 222 -3.38 6.59 -0.43
N LEU A 223 -4.07 5.48 -0.17
CA LEU A 223 -3.48 4.15 0.04
C LEU A 223 -3.81 3.25 -1.16
N SER A 224 -2.81 2.61 -1.75
CA SER A 224 -3.03 1.60 -2.78
C SER A 224 -2.07 0.42 -2.67
N CYS A 225 -2.42 -0.74 -3.21
CA CYS A 225 -1.50 -1.87 -3.29
C CYS A 225 -0.45 -1.64 -4.39
N ASN A 226 -0.88 -1.44 -5.63
CA ASN A 226 0.00 -1.12 -6.76
C ASN A 226 0.59 0.29 -6.70
N TRP A 227 1.67 0.48 -7.47
CA TRP A 227 2.30 1.76 -7.73
C TRP A 227 1.56 2.45 -8.87
N PRO A 228 1.47 3.78 -8.92
CA PRO A 228 1.10 4.45 -10.15
C PRO A 228 2.26 4.44 -11.16
N THR A 229 1.92 4.51 -12.44
CA THR A 229 2.86 4.67 -13.55
C THR A 229 3.42 6.10 -13.63
N GLY A 230 4.46 6.30 -14.43
CA GLY A 230 5.00 7.63 -14.75
C GLY A 230 6.06 8.16 -13.80
N TYR A 231 6.35 7.46 -12.69
CA TYR A 231 7.42 7.81 -11.76
C TYR A 231 8.83 7.62 -12.30
N GLU A 232 8.99 6.85 -13.37
CA GLU A 232 10.25 6.74 -14.14
C GLU A 232 10.83 8.13 -14.42
N ASN A 233 9.96 9.10 -14.73
CA ASN A 233 10.33 10.48 -15.06
C ASN A 233 10.75 11.32 -13.85
N LEU A 234 10.52 10.86 -12.62
CA LEU A 234 11.00 11.53 -11.39
C LEU A 234 12.23 10.85 -10.79
N ALA A 235 12.55 9.64 -11.22
CA ALA A 235 13.57 8.79 -10.62
C ALA A 235 15.01 9.12 -11.06
N GLU A 236 15.19 10.08 -11.97
CA GLU A 236 16.49 10.45 -12.57
C GLU A 236 17.56 10.89 -11.54
N GLU A 237 17.16 11.35 -10.35
CA GLU A 237 18.09 11.80 -9.29
C GLU A 237 18.35 10.75 -8.20
N SER A 238 17.61 9.64 -8.19
CA SER A 238 17.77 8.57 -7.20
C SER A 238 17.30 7.26 -7.83
N PRO A 239 18.19 6.57 -8.58
CA PRO A 239 17.84 5.34 -9.28
C PRO A 239 17.25 4.35 -8.28
N LEU A 240 16.14 3.73 -8.67
CA LEU A 240 15.53 2.66 -7.88
C LEU A 240 16.55 1.53 -7.72
N THR A 241 17.11 1.40 -6.53
CA THR A 241 18.11 0.38 -6.21
C THR A 241 17.40 -0.93 -5.89
N GLY A 242 17.19 -1.76 -6.91
CA GLY A 242 16.58 -3.07 -6.77
C GLY A 242 16.66 -3.88 -8.06
N SER A 243 16.86 -5.20 -7.94
CA SER A 243 16.91 -6.15 -9.06
C SER A 243 15.53 -6.56 -9.61
N GLY A 244 14.46 -5.91 -9.15
CA GLY A 244 13.07 -6.34 -9.34
C GLY A 244 12.27 -5.50 -10.34
N ARG A 245 11.33 -6.17 -11.02
CA ARG A 245 10.38 -5.63 -11.99
C ARG A 245 9.29 -4.78 -11.33
N TRP A 246 9.66 -3.73 -10.59
CA TRP A 246 8.70 -2.80 -9.96
C TRP A 246 7.71 -2.20 -10.98
N GLN A 247 8.09 -2.12 -12.25
CA GLN A 247 7.22 -1.73 -13.36
C GLN A 247 5.99 -2.65 -13.51
N GLN A 248 6.09 -3.92 -13.11
CA GLN A 248 4.96 -4.86 -13.11
C GLN A 248 3.98 -4.59 -11.97
N ALA A 249 4.44 -3.90 -10.93
CA ALA A 249 3.57 -3.41 -9.87
C ALA A 249 2.94 -2.05 -10.21
N CYS A 250 3.27 -1.44 -11.36
CA CYS A 250 2.71 -0.16 -11.78
C CYS A 250 1.34 -0.30 -12.46
N ALA A 251 0.45 0.66 -12.17
CA ALA A 251 -0.91 0.70 -12.66
C ALA A 251 -1.26 2.11 -13.15
N GLN A 252 -1.60 2.24 -14.44
CA GLN A 252 -2.00 3.52 -15.05
C GLN A 252 -3.21 4.17 -14.36
N PRO A 253 -4.27 3.43 -13.98
CA PRO A 253 -5.43 4.02 -13.32
C PRO A 253 -5.10 4.72 -11.99
N LEU A 254 -4.05 4.28 -11.30
CA LEU A 254 -3.60 4.93 -10.06
C LEU A 254 -2.93 6.29 -10.31
N ALA A 255 -2.21 6.45 -11.43
CA ALA A 255 -1.63 7.73 -11.82
C ALA A 255 -2.74 8.75 -12.12
N GLU A 256 -3.80 8.32 -12.80
CA GLU A 256 -4.98 9.14 -13.07
C GLU A 256 -5.72 9.50 -11.77
N LEU A 257 -5.97 8.53 -10.88
CA LEU A 257 -6.56 8.81 -9.57
C LEU A 257 -5.74 9.82 -8.77
N CYS A 258 -4.42 9.72 -8.79
CA CYS A 258 -3.54 10.66 -8.11
C CYS A 258 -3.63 12.08 -8.71
N LEU A 259 -3.74 12.20 -10.04
CA LEU A 259 -4.01 13.47 -10.73
C LEU A 259 -5.36 14.09 -10.34
N ASP A 260 -6.40 13.28 -10.23
CA ASP A 260 -7.76 13.79 -10.00
C ASP A 260 -8.03 14.12 -8.54
N MET A 261 -7.50 13.31 -7.61
CA MET A 261 -7.68 13.48 -6.17
C MET A 261 -6.66 14.44 -5.55
N GLU A 262 -5.48 14.59 -6.16
CA GLU A 262 -4.37 15.41 -5.69
C GLU A 262 -4.08 15.20 -4.18
N PRO A 263 -3.80 13.95 -3.75
CA PRO A 263 -3.59 13.65 -2.34
C PRO A 263 -2.29 14.28 -1.84
N ARG A 264 -2.22 14.64 -0.54
CA ARG A 264 -0.95 15.14 0.05
C ARG A 264 0.11 14.04 0.10
N TYR A 265 -0.32 12.82 0.39
CA TYR A 265 0.51 11.62 0.37
C TYR A 265 -0.14 10.51 -0.44
N HIS A 266 0.62 9.85 -1.31
CA HIS A 266 0.25 8.58 -1.93
C HIS A 266 1.22 7.50 -1.45
N ILE A 267 0.70 6.49 -0.77
CA ILE A 267 1.50 5.45 -0.11
C ILE A 267 1.09 4.11 -0.70
N PHE A 268 2.08 3.30 -1.12
CA PHE A 268 1.84 2.06 -1.85
C PHE A 268 2.92 0.99 -1.61
N GLY A 269 2.59 -0.27 -1.91
CA GLY A 269 3.41 -1.45 -1.62
C GLY A 269 3.64 -2.35 -2.85
N THR A 270 3.76 -3.65 -2.66
CA THR A 270 3.77 -4.74 -3.67
C THR A 270 5.01 -4.82 -4.57
N ALA A 271 5.84 -3.78 -4.65
CA ALA A 271 7.10 -3.81 -5.40
C ALA A 271 8.33 -4.27 -4.58
N ASP A 272 8.15 -4.57 -3.29
CA ASP A 272 9.22 -4.87 -2.33
C ASP A 272 10.42 -3.90 -2.41
N THR A 273 10.12 -2.61 -2.60
CA THR A 273 11.14 -1.58 -2.82
C THR A 273 10.78 -0.36 -2.01
N PHE A 274 11.75 0.15 -1.23
CA PHE A 274 11.60 1.44 -0.59
C PHE A 274 12.01 2.55 -1.54
N HIS A 275 11.11 3.49 -1.79
CA HIS A 275 11.48 4.73 -2.45
C HIS A 275 10.60 5.88 -1.99
N GLN A 276 11.21 7.05 -1.82
CA GLN A 276 10.52 8.29 -1.52
C GLN A 276 10.85 9.27 -2.64
N TRP A 277 9.85 9.53 -3.49
CA TRP A 277 10.05 10.46 -4.59
C TRP A 277 10.11 11.90 -4.09
N PRO A 278 10.84 12.77 -4.81
CA PRO A 278 10.74 14.20 -4.61
C PRO A 278 9.26 14.64 -4.65
N PRO A 279 8.85 15.58 -3.79
CA PRO A 279 7.51 16.14 -3.88
C PRO A 279 7.27 16.71 -5.27
N PHE A 280 6.04 16.62 -5.76
CA PHE A 280 5.64 17.30 -7.00
C PHE A 280 4.42 18.19 -6.78
N GLN A 281 4.39 19.27 -7.55
CA GLN A 281 3.36 20.28 -7.51
C GLN A 281 2.12 19.78 -8.27
N THR A 282 0.97 19.85 -7.62
CA THR A 282 -0.36 19.67 -8.21
C THR A 282 -1.04 21.04 -8.36
N GLN A 283 -2.24 21.07 -8.97
CA GLN A 283 -2.99 22.32 -9.11
C GLN A 283 -3.39 22.92 -7.75
N ARG A 284 -3.59 22.07 -6.74
CA ARG A 284 -4.13 22.41 -5.42
C ARG A 284 -3.13 22.25 -4.28
N GLY A 285 -1.87 21.91 -4.55
CA GLY A 285 -0.86 21.74 -3.50
C GLY A 285 0.31 20.88 -3.94
N VAL A 286 0.83 20.08 -3.00
CA VAL A 286 1.98 19.21 -3.22
C VAL A 286 1.59 17.78 -2.86
N CYS A 287 2.00 16.83 -3.71
CA CYS A 287 1.87 15.41 -3.45
C CYS A 287 3.25 14.80 -3.18
N ARG A 288 3.30 13.89 -2.20
CA ARG A 288 4.49 13.13 -1.80
C ARG A 288 4.19 11.65 -1.93
N CYS A 289 5.05 10.92 -2.61
CA CYS A 289 4.82 9.52 -2.90
C CYS A 289 5.84 8.65 -2.15
N ILE A 290 5.38 7.55 -1.56
CA ILE A 290 6.21 6.65 -0.76
C ILE A 290 5.86 5.21 -1.11
N GLY A 291 6.84 4.51 -1.68
CA GLY A 291 6.84 3.08 -1.92
C GLY A 291 7.51 2.40 -0.73
N LEU A 292 6.87 1.37 -0.19
CA LEU A 292 7.37 0.61 0.96
C LEU A 292 7.63 -0.84 0.56
N GLY A 293 8.66 -1.43 1.17
CA GLY A 293 8.97 -2.85 0.97
C GLY A 293 8.22 -3.80 1.90
N ASN A 294 8.59 -5.08 1.83
CA ASN A 294 7.95 -6.13 2.61
C ASN A 294 8.41 -6.11 4.08
N VAL A 295 7.50 -6.38 5.02
CA VAL A 295 7.82 -6.47 6.45
C VAL A 295 8.86 -7.55 6.68
N GLY A 296 9.97 -7.16 7.31
CA GLY A 296 11.09 -8.07 7.60
C GLY A 296 12.15 -8.16 6.50
N SER A 297 11.94 -7.52 5.35
CA SER A 297 12.97 -7.36 4.32
C SER A 297 14.11 -6.45 4.79
N THR A 298 15.20 -6.43 4.01
CA THR A 298 16.34 -5.53 4.21
C THR A 298 16.05 -4.10 3.75
N VAL A 299 15.05 -3.91 2.87
CA VAL A 299 14.59 -2.60 2.45
C VAL A 299 13.67 -1.98 3.51
N ARG A 300 13.54 -0.65 3.49
CA ARG A 300 12.70 0.03 4.47
C ARG A 300 11.21 -0.22 4.20
N TRP A 301 10.57 -0.92 5.12
CA TRP A 301 9.15 -1.26 5.05
C TRP A 301 8.26 -0.46 6.00
N LEU A 302 8.84 0.26 6.97
CA LEU A 302 8.13 1.11 7.93
C LEU A 302 8.58 2.58 7.85
N HIS A 303 7.62 3.50 7.80
CA HIS A 303 7.89 4.94 7.76
C HIS A 303 6.96 5.70 8.71
N ALA A 304 7.43 6.84 9.23
CA ALA A 304 6.69 7.64 10.21
C ALA A 304 6.35 9.00 9.59
N LEU A 305 5.12 9.46 9.77
CA LEU A 305 4.61 10.73 9.25
C LEU A 305 3.95 11.53 10.37
N ALA A 306 3.94 12.86 10.23
CA ALA A 306 3.17 13.75 11.10
C ALA A 306 2.32 14.68 10.23
N LEU A 307 0.99 14.55 10.30
CA LEU A 307 0.05 15.27 9.45
C LEU A 307 -1.03 15.96 10.26
N ALA A 308 -1.13 17.29 10.13
CA ALA A 308 -2.32 18.00 10.58
C ALA A 308 -3.47 17.79 9.58
N PRO A 309 -4.71 17.56 10.05
CA PRO A 309 -5.91 17.51 9.19
C PRO A 309 -5.99 18.67 8.20
N LYS A 310 -6.19 18.36 6.91
CA LYS A 310 -6.38 19.39 5.89
C LYS A 310 -7.71 20.11 6.10
N ARG A 311 -7.66 21.44 6.26
CA ARG A 311 -8.83 22.31 6.41
C ARG A 311 -9.01 23.28 5.25
N ASP A 312 -7.91 23.73 4.65
CA ASP A 312 -7.93 24.52 3.42
C ASP A 312 -6.89 24.00 2.42
N PRO A 313 -7.23 23.89 1.12
CA PRO A 313 -6.32 23.45 0.07
C PRO A 313 -5.32 24.54 -0.35
N SER A 314 -5.33 25.72 0.27
CA SER A 314 -4.51 26.84 -0.19
C SER A 314 -3.03 26.71 0.22
N LYS A 315 -2.19 26.47 -0.80
CA LYS A 315 -0.80 26.89 -0.94
C LYS A 315 0.24 26.24 0.00
N GLU A 316 0.15 24.94 0.24
CA GLU A 316 1.37 24.20 0.61
C GLU A 316 2.29 24.21 -0.62
N HIS A 317 3.31 25.06 -0.62
CA HIS A 317 4.37 25.08 -1.62
C HIS A 317 5.61 24.48 -0.98
N ALA A 318 6.09 23.38 -1.54
CA ALA A 318 7.42 22.88 -1.21
C ALA A 318 8.39 23.56 -2.18
N SER A 319 9.40 24.27 -1.65
CA SER A 319 10.40 24.98 -2.47
C SER A 319 11.18 24.07 -3.42
N ASN A 320 11.13 22.75 -3.18
CA ASN A 320 11.74 21.70 -3.99
C ASN A 320 10.71 20.86 -4.79
N ALA A 321 9.46 21.31 -4.92
CA ALA A 321 8.45 20.57 -5.67
C ALA A 321 8.76 20.55 -7.17
N LYS A 322 8.83 19.36 -7.77
CA LYS A 322 8.96 19.16 -9.22
C LYS A 322 7.60 19.33 -9.92
N SER A 323 7.61 19.35 -11.25
CA SER A 323 6.37 19.24 -12.03
C SER A 323 5.69 17.89 -11.78
N CYS A 324 4.36 17.87 -11.83
CA CYS A 324 3.61 16.61 -11.70
C CYS A 324 4.04 15.62 -12.80
N PRO A 325 4.43 14.38 -12.44
CA PRO A 325 4.91 13.39 -13.41
C PRO A 325 3.80 12.70 -14.18
N PHE A 326 2.59 12.76 -13.66
CA PHE A 326 1.47 12.06 -14.22
C PHE A 326 0.87 12.85 -15.37
N LYS A 327 0.53 12.15 -16.43
CA LYS A 327 -0.15 12.71 -17.59
C LYS A 327 -1.47 11.98 -17.76
N ARG A 328 -2.53 12.73 -18.04
CA ARG A 328 -3.78 12.13 -18.48
C ARG A 328 -3.54 11.54 -19.85
N THR A 329 -3.76 10.24 -20.00
CA THR A 329 -3.79 9.61 -21.31
C THR A 329 -4.99 10.20 -22.05
N ALA A 330 -4.74 11.11 -22.98
CA ALA A 330 -5.77 11.57 -23.90
C ALA A 330 -6.14 10.37 -24.76
N ILE A 331 -7.35 9.84 -24.60
CA ILE A 331 -7.98 9.12 -25.70
C ILE A 331 -8.18 10.20 -26.77
N GLU A 332 -7.27 10.26 -27.76
CA GLU A 332 -7.46 11.11 -28.93
C GLU A 332 -8.71 10.64 -29.68
N ALA A 333 -9.86 11.19 -29.34
CA ALA A 333 -10.91 11.40 -30.31
C ALA A 333 -10.45 12.57 -31.19
N ALA A 334 -9.64 12.27 -32.22
CA ALA A 334 -9.21 13.28 -33.17
C ALA A 334 -10.45 13.86 -33.90
N PRO A 335 -10.69 15.18 -33.86
CA PRO A 335 -11.78 15.78 -34.60
C PRO A 335 -11.37 15.91 -36.08
N GLY A 336 -12.07 15.19 -36.96
CA GLY A 336 -12.08 15.51 -38.39
C GLY A 336 -11.31 14.59 -39.34
N SER A 337 -11.05 13.32 -38.99
CA SER A 337 -10.76 12.32 -40.03
C SER A 337 -12.09 11.79 -40.61
N PRO A 338 -12.27 11.72 -41.94
CA PRO A 338 -13.42 11.03 -42.51
C PRO A 338 -13.34 9.56 -42.06
N PRO A 339 -14.48 8.86 -41.89
CA PRO A 339 -14.48 7.52 -41.31
C PRO A 339 -13.64 6.62 -42.21
N ALA A 340 -12.40 6.37 -41.81
CA ALA A 340 -11.66 5.25 -42.34
C ALA A 340 -12.56 4.06 -42.07
N LYS A 341 -13.04 3.41 -43.13
CA LYS A 341 -13.69 2.11 -43.05
C LYS A 341 -12.68 1.19 -42.36
N ARG A 342 -12.73 1.14 -41.03
CA ARG A 342 -12.05 0.12 -40.23
C ARG A 342 -12.71 -1.16 -40.69
N ARG A 343 -12.01 -1.84 -41.59
CA ARG A 343 -12.32 -3.21 -41.97
C ARG A 343 -12.32 -3.97 -40.65
N ALA A 344 -13.49 -4.48 -40.26
CA ALA A 344 -13.59 -5.38 -39.13
C ALA A 344 -12.53 -6.48 -39.33
N PRO A 345 -11.84 -6.94 -38.27
CA PRO A 345 -11.11 -8.20 -38.38
C PRO A 345 -12.10 -9.26 -38.89
N PRO A 346 -11.68 -10.20 -39.76
CA PRO A 346 -12.59 -11.22 -40.25
C PRO A 346 -13.19 -11.93 -39.05
N THR A 347 -14.46 -11.63 -38.77
CA THR A 347 -15.23 -12.32 -37.76
C THR A 347 -15.55 -13.65 -38.39
N VAL A 348 -14.76 -14.67 -38.09
CA VAL A 348 -15.20 -16.04 -38.32
C VAL A 348 -16.27 -16.28 -37.25
N GLU A 349 -17.52 -15.97 -37.59
CA GLU A 349 -18.66 -16.43 -36.81
C GLU A 349 -18.70 -17.95 -36.92
N VAL A 350 -18.02 -18.64 -36.01
CA VAL A 350 -18.33 -20.05 -35.75
C VAL A 350 -19.64 -20.05 -34.96
N PRO A 351 -20.75 -20.57 -35.51
CA PRO A 351 -22.02 -20.53 -34.81
C PRO A 351 -21.88 -21.39 -33.55
N ARG A 352 -21.94 -20.76 -32.37
CA ARG A 352 -21.79 -21.43 -31.06
C ARG A 352 -22.74 -22.62 -30.89
N GLU A 353 -23.89 -22.57 -31.56
CA GLU A 353 -24.88 -23.65 -31.62
C GLU A 353 -24.34 -24.91 -32.33
N THR A 354 -23.51 -24.78 -33.35
CA THR A 354 -22.95 -25.92 -34.10
C THR A 354 -21.90 -26.66 -33.27
N VAL A 355 -21.07 -25.92 -32.52
CA VAL A 355 -20.08 -26.50 -31.60
C VAL A 355 -20.78 -27.27 -30.49
N LEU A 356 -21.84 -26.70 -29.93
CA LEU A 356 -22.58 -27.33 -28.83
C LEU A 356 -23.33 -28.59 -29.30
N VAL A 357 -23.92 -28.56 -30.51
CA VAL A 357 -24.58 -29.72 -31.11
C VAL A 357 -23.58 -30.83 -31.46
N ALA A 358 -22.41 -30.49 -32.01
CA ALA A 358 -21.36 -31.47 -32.31
C ALA A 358 -20.77 -32.11 -31.05
N LEU A 359 -20.61 -31.32 -29.98
CA LEU A 359 -20.15 -31.81 -28.66
C LEU A 359 -21.17 -32.77 -28.04
N LEU A 360 -22.45 -32.45 -28.11
CA LEU A 360 -23.54 -33.29 -27.58
C LEU A 360 -23.77 -34.54 -28.45
N ALA A 361 -23.47 -34.49 -29.74
CA ALA A 361 -23.55 -35.62 -30.65
C ALA A 361 -22.29 -36.51 -30.67
N GLY A 362 -21.21 -36.12 -29.98
CA GLY A 362 -19.94 -36.85 -29.95
C GLY A 362 -19.20 -36.87 -31.30
N ASP A 363 -19.48 -35.92 -32.19
CA ASP A 363 -18.85 -35.84 -33.51
C ASP A 363 -17.46 -35.22 -33.43
N THR A 364 -16.48 -36.08 -33.16
CA THR A 364 -15.08 -35.71 -32.95
C THR A 364 -14.43 -35.07 -34.17
N LYS A 365 -14.87 -35.43 -35.39
CA LYS A 365 -14.28 -34.92 -36.63
C LYS A 365 -14.63 -33.43 -36.82
N THR A 366 -15.90 -33.08 -36.62
CA THR A 366 -16.35 -31.69 -36.73
C THR A 366 -15.69 -30.79 -35.67
N ILE A 367 -15.44 -31.31 -34.45
CA ILE A 367 -14.73 -30.60 -33.39
C ILE A 367 -13.26 -30.35 -33.77
N GLN A 368 -12.60 -31.34 -34.38
CA GLN A 368 -11.20 -31.25 -34.78
C GLN A 368 -11.00 -30.24 -35.92
N ASP A 369 -11.86 -30.28 -36.94
CA ASP A 369 -11.84 -29.37 -38.09
C ASP A 369 -12.06 -27.91 -37.64
N LEU A 370 -12.95 -27.68 -36.67
CA LEU A 370 -13.21 -26.35 -36.09
C LEU A 370 -12.02 -25.83 -35.25
N ASN A 371 -11.33 -26.73 -34.54
CA ASN A 371 -10.14 -26.38 -33.76
C ASN A 371 -8.95 -25.99 -34.66
N GLU A 372 -8.76 -26.68 -35.79
CA GLU A 372 -7.74 -26.31 -36.79
C GLU A 372 -8.05 -24.96 -37.46
N GLN A 373 -9.32 -24.67 -37.75
CA GLN A 373 -9.74 -23.36 -38.26
C GLN A 373 -9.43 -22.23 -37.27
N LEU A 374 -9.70 -22.41 -35.98
CA LEU A 374 -9.40 -21.42 -34.95
C LEU A 374 -7.89 -21.16 -34.84
N GLN A 375 -7.06 -22.20 -34.90
CA GLN A 375 -5.59 -22.06 -34.82
C GLN A 375 -4.99 -21.36 -36.05
N SER A 376 -5.58 -21.53 -37.24
CA SER A 376 -5.12 -20.87 -38.45
C SER A 376 -5.42 -19.36 -38.53
N SER A 377 -6.24 -18.83 -37.60
CA SER A 377 -6.73 -17.43 -37.64
C SER A 377 -5.90 -16.43 -36.81
N VAL A 378 -4.82 -16.87 -36.16
CA VAL A 378 -3.90 -16.00 -35.41
C VAL A 378 -2.86 -15.40 -36.36
N VAL A 379 -3.00 -14.10 -36.67
CA VAL A 379 -2.01 -13.33 -37.45
C VAL A 379 -0.93 -12.78 -36.51
N GLU A 380 0.31 -13.21 -36.71
CA GLU A 380 1.51 -12.55 -36.15
C GLU A 380 1.72 -11.18 -36.81
N CYS A 381 1.70 -10.12 -36.03
CA CYS A 381 2.19 -8.81 -36.45
C CYS A 381 3.67 -8.65 -36.04
N GLY A 382 4.59 -8.62 -37.02
CA GLY A 382 5.96 -8.15 -36.79
C GLY A 382 7.01 -8.68 -37.76
N ALA A 383 7.04 -8.15 -39.00
CA ALA A 383 8.15 -8.36 -39.92
C ALA A 383 9.35 -7.47 -39.52
N ALA A 384 10.45 -8.09 -39.10
CA ALA A 384 11.77 -7.47 -39.07
C ALA A 384 12.57 -7.99 -40.27
N GLY A 385 12.89 -7.09 -41.20
CA GLY A 385 13.61 -7.38 -42.43
C GLY A 385 15.01 -7.94 -42.17
N THR A 386 15.33 -9.04 -42.84
CA THR A 386 16.67 -9.62 -42.92
C THR A 386 17.56 -8.71 -43.77
N VAL A 387 18.55 -8.07 -43.17
CA VAL A 387 19.69 -7.48 -43.90
C VAL A 387 20.88 -8.41 -43.72
N THR A 388 21.11 -9.24 -44.73
CA THR A 388 22.38 -9.94 -44.98
C THR A 388 23.45 -8.92 -45.39
N MET A 389 24.52 -8.81 -44.60
CA MET A 389 25.77 -8.18 -45.05
C MET A 389 26.89 -9.20 -44.91
N THR A 390 27.38 -9.60 -46.08
CA THR A 390 28.55 -10.45 -46.36
C THR A 390 29.86 -9.79 -45.93
N VAL A 391 30.74 -10.59 -45.34
CA VAL A 391 32.17 -10.30 -45.12
C VAL A 391 32.94 -10.42 -46.44
N PRO A 392 33.90 -9.52 -46.73
CA PRO A 392 35.03 -9.86 -47.59
C PRO A 392 36.38 -9.75 -46.86
N GLN A 393 37.23 -10.75 -47.08
CA GLN A 393 38.62 -10.83 -46.63
C GLN A 393 39.59 -10.06 -47.55
N ALA A 394 40.53 -9.36 -46.90
CA ALA A 394 41.98 -9.19 -47.16
C ALA A 394 42.50 -8.55 -48.49
N LYS A 395 43.41 -7.55 -48.33
CA LYS A 395 44.84 -7.62 -48.74
C LYS A 395 45.69 -6.39 -48.35
N SER A 396 46.93 -6.70 -47.93
CA SER A 396 48.24 -6.01 -48.02
C SER A 396 48.60 -4.73 -47.23
N GLN A 397 49.62 -4.92 -46.37
CA GLN A 397 50.69 -4.05 -45.79
C GLN A 397 51.48 -3.18 -46.83
N PRO A 398 52.50 -2.32 -46.48
CA PRO A 398 53.37 -2.29 -45.26
C PRO A 398 53.84 -0.90 -44.69
N ASP A 399 54.64 -0.98 -43.59
CA ASP A 399 55.75 -0.09 -43.12
C ASP A 399 55.43 1.30 -42.49
N ASP A 400 56.07 1.85 -41.44
CA ASP A 400 57.26 1.54 -40.59
C ASP A 400 57.34 2.58 -39.41
N LYS A 401 58.21 2.31 -38.40
CA LYS A 401 58.84 3.21 -37.39
C LYS A 401 58.38 3.21 -35.90
N ASP A 402 58.88 2.22 -35.15
CA ASP A 402 59.96 2.24 -34.15
C ASP A 402 60.22 3.40 -33.11
N VAL A 403 60.52 2.96 -31.86
CA VAL A 403 61.49 3.45 -30.83
C VAL A 403 60.99 4.04 -29.47
N LYS A 404 61.19 3.22 -28.41
CA LYS A 404 61.70 3.40 -26.99
C LYS A 404 61.00 4.40 -26.01
N GLU A 405 60.99 4.23 -24.68
CA GLU A 405 62.04 3.79 -23.74
C GLU A 405 61.53 3.54 -22.28
N ALA A 406 62.28 2.70 -21.51
CA ALA A 406 62.54 2.60 -20.04
C ALA A 406 61.37 2.52 -19.00
N GLU A 407 61.23 1.57 -18.07
CA GLU A 407 62.07 0.96 -16.98
C GLU A 407 61.58 1.38 -15.56
N GLU A 408 61.31 0.38 -14.68
CA GLU A 408 61.55 0.25 -13.20
C GLU A 408 61.17 1.39 -12.20
N THR A 409 60.80 1.24 -10.91
CA THR A 409 60.85 0.20 -9.86
C THR A 409 60.07 0.66 -8.58
N HIS A 410 59.59 -0.30 -7.78
CA HIS A 410 59.51 -0.42 -6.30
C HIS A 410 58.93 0.66 -5.30
N VAL A 411 57.80 0.26 -4.67
CA VAL A 411 57.30 0.25 -3.23
C VAL A 411 58.30 0.74 -2.13
N PRO A 412 57.92 1.40 -0.97
CA PRO A 412 56.90 0.91 0.00
C PRO A 412 56.14 1.85 1.01
N GLU A 413 55.09 1.23 1.57
CA GLU A 413 54.49 1.22 2.94
C GLU A 413 54.05 2.48 3.74
N GLU A 414 52.77 2.46 4.14
CA GLU A 414 52.17 2.43 5.51
C GLU A 414 50.68 2.86 5.34
N GLY A 415 49.61 2.15 5.71
CA GLY A 415 49.29 1.40 6.92
C GLY A 415 48.01 2.01 7.51
N THR A 416 46.86 1.30 7.46
CA THR A 416 45.83 1.20 8.52
C THR A 416 44.65 0.35 8.01
N SER A 417 44.34 -0.71 8.75
CA SER A 417 43.38 -1.79 8.51
C SER A 417 42.15 -1.66 9.42
N VAL A 418 40.99 -2.19 8.99
CA VAL A 418 39.96 -2.95 9.77
C VAL A 418 39.14 -3.80 8.76
N PRO A 419 38.71 -5.06 9.06
CA PRO A 419 38.70 -6.16 8.09
C PRO A 419 37.31 -6.54 7.53
N ALA A 420 37.34 -7.11 6.32
CA ALA A 420 36.24 -7.90 5.76
C ALA A 420 36.35 -9.36 6.24
N ALA A 421 35.28 -9.88 6.84
CA ALA A 421 35.16 -11.26 7.24
C ALA A 421 35.14 -12.18 6.00
N LYS A 422 36.17 -13.02 5.86
CA LYS A 422 36.15 -14.18 4.96
C LYS A 422 35.33 -15.28 5.65
N ALA A 423 34.25 -15.72 5.00
CA ALA A 423 33.58 -16.97 5.36
C ALA A 423 34.48 -18.12 4.92
N GLU A 424 34.92 -18.94 5.87
CA GLU A 424 35.60 -20.20 5.59
C GLU A 424 34.58 -21.17 4.98
N VAL A 425 34.76 -21.50 3.70
CA VAL A 425 34.00 -22.56 3.01
C VAL A 425 34.53 -23.89 3.56
N SER A 426 33.64 -24.74 4.07
CA SER A 426 34.04 -26.04 4.60
C SER A 426 34.63 -26.92 3.48
N GLU A 427 35.62 -27.75 3.81
CA GLU A 427 36.27 -28.66 2.85
C GLU A 427 35.24 -29.60 2.18
N GLU A 428 34.19 -29.97 2.92
CA GLU A 428 33.06 -30.78 2.44
C GLU A 428 32.19 -30.06 1.39
N ASP A 429 31.98 -28.75 1.52
CA ASP A 429 31.25 -27.96 0.53
C ASP A 429 32.04 -27.79 -0.77
N ALA A 430 33.36 -27.70 -0.67
CA ALA A 430 34.25 -27.60 -1.83
C ALA A 430 34.28 -28.92 -2.63
N GLU A 431 34.31 -30.07 -1.95
CA GLU A 431 34.21 -31.39 -2.59
C GLU A 431 32.86 -31.60 -3.29
N ARG A 432 31.75 -31.18 -2.66
CA ARG A 432 30.41 -31.27 -3.27
C ARG A 432 30.26 -30.36 -4.48
N ALA A 433 30.84 -29.15 -4.43
CA ALA A 433 30.85 -28.25 -5.58
C ALA A 433 31.66 -28.84 -6.76
N GLN A 434 32.78 -29.51 -6.48
CA GLN A 434 33.56 -30.24 -7.51
C GLN A 434 32.77 -31.41 -8.09
N ALA A 435 32.06 -32.18 -7.26
CA ALA A 435 31.18 -33.26 -7.72
C ALA A 435 30.03 -32.75 -8.60
N ALA A 436 29.44 -31.60 -8.27
CA ALA A 436 28.41 -30.98 -9.10
C ALA A 436 28.92 -30.54 -10.49
N VAL A 437 30.15 -30.02 -10.54
CA VAL A 437 30.81 -29.68 -11.82
C VAL A 437 31.09 -30.95 -12.64
N ALA A 438 31.55 -32.03 -12.00
CA ALA A 438 31.75 -33.32 -12.66
C ALA A 438 30.43 -33.87 -13.24
N TRP A 439 29.34 -33.84 -12.48
CA TRP A 439 28.01 -34.29 -12.91
C TRP A 439 27.51 -33.57 -14.17
N LEU A 440 27.71 -32.24 -14.23
CA LEU A 440 27.32 -31.45 -15.40
C LEU A 440 28.18 -31.73 -16.63
N THR A 441 29.38 -32.26 -16.45
CA THR A 441 30.31 -32.64 -17.53
C THR A 441 29.95 -33.99 -18.13
N GLU A 442 29.37 -34.90 -17.33
CA GLU A 442 28.89 -36.20 -17.79
C GLU A 442 27.57 -36.09 -18.56
N PRO A 443 27.37 -36.85 -19.65
CA PRO A 443 26.10 -36.88 -20.37
C PRO A 443 25.00 -37.54 -19.53
N PRO A 444 23.73 -37.12 -19.66
CA PRO A 444 22.63 -37.70 -18.88
C PRO A 444 22.45 -39.19 -19.15
N GLY A 445 22.13 -39.95 -18.10
CA GLY A 445 21.86 -41.39 -18.18
C GLY A 445 20.61 -41.73 -19.01
N VAL A 446 20.48 -43.01 -19.38
CA VAL A 446 19.35 -43.51 -20.18
C VAL A 446 18.03 -43.24 -19.47
N GLY A 447 17.14 -42.46 -20.09
CA GLY A 447 15.84 -42.09 -19.50
C GLY A 447 15.84 -40.75 -18.75
N VAL A 448 16.97 -40.05 -18.69
CA VAL A 448 17.09 -38.72 -18.08
C VAL A 448 17.22 -37.66 -19.16
N VAL A 449 16.49 -36.57 -19.02
CA VAL A 449 16.56 -35.39 -19.90
C VAL A 449 17.13 -34.21 -19.12
N ARG A 450 18.21 -33.62 -19.63
CA ARG A 450 18.85 -32.43 -19.06
C ARG A 450 18.26 -31.16 -19.65
N TYR A 451 17.68 -30.33 -18.80
CA TYR A 451 17.07 -29.05 -19.14
C TYR A 451 17.92 -27.89 -18.67
N THR A 452 18.45 -27.09 -19.60
CA THR A 452 19.18 -25.86 -19.26
C THR A 452 18.31 -24.62 -19.47
N PHE A 453 18.15 -23.81 -18.43
CA PHE A 453 17.36 -22.58 -18.40
C PHE A 453 18.29 -21.35 -18.29
N PRO A 454 18.69 -20.74 -19.43
CA PRO A 454 19.63 -19.62 -19.44
C PRO A 454 19.00 -18.28 -19.05
N THR A 455 17.68 -18.14 -19.12
CA THR A 455 16.97 -16.87 -18.90
C THR A 455 16.54 -16.68 -17.44
N THR A 456 16.59 -15.44 -16.94
CA THR A 456 16.03 -15.05 -15.64
C THR A 456 14.49 -15.04 -15.69
N GLY A 457 13.86 -15.81 -14.81
CA GLY A 457 12.41 -15.99 -14.76
C GLY A 457 12.00 -17.21 -13.92
N PRO A 458 10.70 -17.33 -13.57
CA PRO A 458 10.21 -18.48 -12.83
C PRO A 458 10.23 -19.73 -13.71
N LEU A 459 10.79 -20.83 -13.16
CA LEU A 459 10.71 -22.13 -13.81
C LEU A 459 9.26 -22.59 -13.97
N GLY A 460 8.38 -22.21 -13.02
CA GLY A 460 6.96 -22.56 -13.00
C GLY A 460 6.69 -24.03 -12.69
N LEU A 461 7.60 -24.65 -11.95
CA LEU A 461 7.50 -26.03 -11.48
C LEU A 461 7.01 -26.06 -10.02
N ARG A 462 6.06 -26.93 -9.70
CA ARG A 462 5.75 -27.32 -8.33
C ARG A 462 6.35 -28.70 -8.08
N LEU A 463 7.22 -28.80 -7.08
CA LEU A 463 7.88 -30.04 -6.71
C LEU A 463 7.23 -30.66 -5.47
N SER A 464 7.23 -32.00 -5.38
CA SER A 464 6.79 -32.72 -4.18
C SER A 464 7.80 -32.57 -3.03
N LYS A 465 7.41 -33.02 -1.83
CA LYS A 465 8.29 -33.05 -0.65
C LYS A 465 9.16 -34.32 -0.58
N ASP A 466 9.02 -35.21 -1.55
CA ASP A 466 9.76 -36.48 -1.62
C ASP A 466 11.21 -36.23 -2.01
N VAL A 467 12.06 -37.22 -1.77
CA VAL A 467 13.49 -37.17 -2.11
C VAL A 467 13.82 -38.43 -2.89
N PRO A 468 14.15 -38.34 -4.19
CA PRO A 468 14.14 -37.12 -5.03
C PRO A 468 12.72 -36.57 -5.30
N PRO A 469 12.57 -35.25 -5.54
CA PRO A 469 11.28 -34.61 -5.68
C PRO A 469 10.63 -34.85 -7.05
N TRP A 470 9.29 -34.97 -7.03
CA TRP A 470 8.47 -35.20 -8.22
C TRP A 470 7.91 -33.89 -8.76
N ILE A 471 7.75 -33.77 -10.08
CA ILE A 471 7.11 -32.62 -10.71
C ILE A 471 5.59 -32.79 -10.64
N LEU A 472 4.96 -32.08 -9.72
CA LEU A 472 3.51 -32.11 -9.49
C LEU A 472 2.74 -31.19 -10.44
N GLU A 473 3.36 -30.08 -10.86
CA GLU A 473 2.72 -29.08 -11.70
C GLU A 473 3.75 -28.37 -12.59
N VAL A 474 3.36 -28.09 -13.83
CA VAL A 474 4.11 -27.28 -14.80
C VAL A 474 3.18 -26.17 -15.29
N ARG A 475 3.30 -24.96 -14.73
CA ARG A 475 2.44 -23.82 -15.05
C ARG A 475 2.56 -23.43 -16.51
N ASP A 476 1.44 -23.27 -17.21
CA ASP A 476 1.43 -22.80 -18.60
C ASP A 476 2.03 -21.39 -18.70
N GLY A 477 2.77 -21.13 -19.78
CA GLY A 477 3.51 -19.87 -19.94
C GLY A 477 4.74 -19.71 -19.04
N SER A 478 5.20 -20.76 -18.35
CA SER A 478 6.48 -20.76 -17.63
C SER A 478 7.68 -21.15 -18.49
N LEU A 479 8.90 -20.99 -17.97
CA LEU A 479 10.11 -21.45 -18.67
C LEU A 479 10.10 -22.96 -18.89
N ALA A 480 9.61 -23.75 -17.91
CA ALA A 480 9.51 -25.19 -18.04
C ALA A 480 8.42 -25.62 -19.05
N ALA A 481 7.30 -24.91 -19.12
CA ALA A 481 6.23 -25.20 -20.09
C ALA A 481 6.65 -24.89 -21.54
N ARG A 482 7.51 -23.89 -21.74
CA ARG A 482 8.00 -23.47 -23.07
C ARG A 482 9.20 -24.25 -23.58
N LYS A 483 9.76 -25.18 -22.80
CA LYS A 483 10.90 -25.99 -23.27
C LYS A 483 10.45 -26.99 -24.33
N ALA A 484 11.38 -27.33 -25.23
CA ALA A 484 11.22 -28.37 -26.22
C ALA A 484 12.34 -29.41 -25.99
N PRO A 485 12.02 -30.64 -25.54
CA PRO A 485 10.69 -31.12 -25.17
C PRO A 485 10.13 -30.42 -23.92
N ARG A 486 8.80 -30.36 -23.76
CA ARG A 486 8.18 -29.77 -22.56
C ARG A 486 8.62 -30.57 -21.32
N VAL A 487 8.89 -29.88 -20.21
CA VAL A 487 9.18 -30.57 -18.94
C VAL A 487 7.95 -31.41 -18.54
N PRO A 488 8.09 -32.73 -18.31
CA PRO A 488 6.95 -33.61 -18.11
C PRO A 488 6.35 -33.45 -16.71
N LEU A 489 5.02 -33.53 -16.62
CA LEU A 489 4.32 -33.76 -15.36
C LEU A 489 4.63 -35.18 -14.88
N GLY A 490 4.90 -35.34 -13.60
CA GLY A 490 5.29 -36.62 -12.99
C GLY A 490 6.77 -37.00 -13.15
N GLY A 491 7.58 -36.18 -13.81
CA GLY A 491 9.04 -36.42 -13.90
C GLY A 491 9.73 -36.30 -12.55
N ILE A 492 10.80 -37.07 -12.33
CA ILE A 492 11.57 -37.05 -11.07
C ILE A 492 12.82 -36.18 -11.27
N VAL A 493 13.05 -35.19 -10.41
CA VAL A 493 14.22 -34.31 -10.53
C VAL A 493 15.40 -34.95 -9.79
N LEU A 494 16.39 -35.42 -10.54
CA LEU A 494 17.57 -36.11 -10.03
C LEU A 494 18.68 -35.15 -9.61
N ALA A 495 18.83 -34.02 -10.31
CA ALA A 495 19.84 -33.02 -9.95
C ALA A 495 19.44 -31.60 -10.34
N VAL A 496 19.96 -30.61 -9.60
CA VAL A 496 19.85 -29.18 -9.90
C VAL A 496 21.26 -28.59 -9.97
N ASN A 497 21.66 -28.03 -11.11
CA ASN A 497 23.01 -27.50 -11.36
C ASN A 497 24.12 -28.50 -10.99
N GLY A 498 23.88 -29.80 -11.21
CA GLY A 498 24.81 -30.87 -10.87
C GLY A 498 24.75 -31.34 -9.41
N TYR A 499 24.04 -30.65 -8.52
CA TYR A 499 23.81 -31.13 -7.16
C TYR A 499 22.77 -32.24 -7.17
N ASP A 500 23.20 -33.45 -6.80
CA ASP A 500 22.37 -34.65 -6.71
C ASP A 500 21.28 -34.50 -5.63
N LEU A 501 20.03 -34.71 -6.04
CA LEU A 501 18.83 -34.64 -5.21
C LEU A 501 18.34 -36.02 -4.73
N SER A 502 19.06 -37.10 -5.06
CA SER A 502 18.78 -38.43 -4.51
C SER A 502 18.98 -38.51 -3.00
N LYS A 503 19.71 -37.54 -2.42
CA LYS A 503 19.93 -37.35 -0.98
C LYS A 503 19.43 -35.96 -0.56
N LYS A 504 18.97 -35.83 0.68
CA LYS A 504 18.59 -34.51 1.23
C LYS A 504 19.82 -33.60 1.25
N CYS A 505 19.78 -32.54 0.44
CA CYS A 505 20.85 -31.57 0.30
C CYS A 505 20.25 -30.16 0.26
N ASP A 506 20.59 -29.33 1.25
CA ASP A 506 20.07 -27.96 1.38
C ASP A 506 20.68 -27.03 0.30
N GLU A 507 21.80 -27.43 -0.28
CA GLU A 507 22.52 -26.71 -1.32
C GLU A 507 21.76 -26.71 -2.65
N ALA A 508 20.92 -27.72 -2.91
CA ALA A 508 20.13 -27.76 -4.14
C ALA A 508 19.05 -26.67 -4.18
N ALA A 509 18.49 -26.28 -3.03
CA ALA A 509 17.57 -25.14 -2.95
C ALA A 509 18.30 -23.81 -3.23
N LYS A 510 19.56 -23.67 -2.78
CA LYS A 510 20.42 -22.53 -3.11
C LYS A 510 20.82 -22.55 -4.59
N ALA A 511 21.06 -23.73 -5.16
CA ALA A 511 21.42 -23.91 -6.57
C ALA A 511 20.31 -23.44 -7.53
N LEU A 512 19.02 -23.56 -7.15
CA LEU A 512 17.91 -22.99 -7.93
C LEU A 512 17.96 -21.46 -8.08
N MET A 513 18.72 -20.77 -7.22
CA MET A 513 18.94 -19.31 -7.29
C MET A 513 20.08 -18.92 -8.23
N VAL A 514 20.94 -19.88 -8.61
CA VAL A 514 22.06 -19.65 -9.54
C VAL A 514 21.60 -19.93 -10.97
N ARG A 515 21.85 -18.96 -11.87
CA ARG A 515 21.54 -19.06 -13.30
C ARG A 515 22.83 -19.34 -14.09
N PRO A 516 22.81 -20.15 -15.16
CA PRO A 516 21.66 -20.91 -15.68
C PRO A 516 21.21 -22.02 -14.73
N VAL A 517 19.91 -22.34 -14.70
CA VAL A 517 19.45 -23.55 -13.97
C VAL A 517 19.54 -24.73 -14.90
N VAL A 518 20.20 -25.81 -14.49
CA VAL A 518 20.24 -27.10 -15.18
C VAL A 518 19.47 -28.11 -14.33
N LEU A 519 18.43 -28.73 -14.90
CA LEU A 519 17.67 -29.78 -14.24
C LEU A 519 17.87 -31.09 -14.98
N ASP A 520 18.29 -32.13 -14.26
CA ASP A 520 18.26 -33.49 -14.78
C ASP A 520 16.98 -34.15 -14.31
N VAL A 521 16.09 -34.45 -15.26
CA VAL A 521 14.76 -34.99 -14.97
C VAL A 521 14.64 -36.39 -15.57
N GLU A 522 14.37 -37.38 -14.72
CA GLU A 522 14.00 -38.71 -15.15
C GLU A 522 12.61 -38.67 -15.78
N TRP A 523 12.51 -39.18 -17.01
CA TRP A 523 11.29 -39.15 -17.80
C TRP A 523 10.28 -40.19 -17.28
N PRO A 524 9.00 -39.81 -17.09
CA PRO A 524 7.97 -40.75 -16.65
C PRO A 524 7.84 -41.95 -17.60
N ALA A 525 7.78 -43.16 -17.05
CA ALA A 525 7.72 -44.40 -17.84
C ALA A 525 6.41 -44.56 -18.64
N ASP A 526 5.35 -43.86 -18.23
CA ASP A 526 4.02 -43.84 -18.83
C ASP A 526 3.88 -42.84 -19.98
N GLN A 527 4.89 -42.01 -20.24
CA GLN A 527 4.87 -41.02 -21.33
C GLN A 527 5.82 -41.41 -22.46
N PRO A 528 5.42 -41.20 -23.74
CA PRO A 528 6.32 -41.45 -24.87
C PRO A 528 7.55 -40.56 -24.75
N LYS A 529 8.74 -41.19 -24.77
CA LYS A 529 10.00 -40.45 -24.67
C LYS A 529 10.15 -39.50 -25.87
N PRO A 530 10.52 -38.23 -25.65
CA PRO A 530 10.77 -37.32 -26.74
C PRO A 530 12.01 -37.79 -27.52
N ASN A 531 11.94 -37.74 -28.85
CA ASN A 531 13.10 -37.94 -29.72
C ASN A 531 14.05 -36.75 -29.53
N CYS A 532 14.93 -36.82 -28.53
CA CYS A 532 15.99 -35.85 -28.34
C CYS A 532 17.09 -36.13 -29.37
N THR A 533 16.94 -35.63 -30.60
CA THR A 533 18.07 -35.46 -31.50
C THR A 533 18.91 -34.33 -30.92
N THR A 534 20.14 -34.65 -30.52
CA THR A 534 21.15 -33.70 -30.04
C THR A 534 21.25 -32.50 -30.98
N ALA A 535 21.03 -31.30 -30.43
CA ALA A 535 21.30 -30.01 -31.06
C ALA A 535 22.49 -29.36 -30.37
#